data_AF-A0A1Y2LVJ0-F1
#
_entry.id   AF-A0A1Y2LVJ0-F1
#
_cell.length_a   1.000
_cell.length_b   1.000
_cell.length_c   1.000
_cell.angle_alpha   90.00
_cell.angle_beta   90.00
_cell.angle_gamma   90.00
#
_symmetry.space_group_name_H-M   'P 1'
#
loop_
_entity.id
_entity.type
_entity.pdbx_description
1 polymer ?
#
loop_
_entity_poly.entity_id
_entity_poly.type
_entity_poly.pdbx_seq_one_letter_code
_entity_poly.pdbx_strand_id
1 'polypeptide(L)'
;MQEFILAIMMQESKGCVRVPTTAWSHANPGLMQSAEGKGSCNPDGNPVSPCPATQIRQMIHDGTNGDGLETTLTQCVADAGTTDDSKWYKAARLYNAGRITDNNLGIGPTPCYASDIANRLTSPFNWSVCDNTVIGSLSSARTAAEVSSTPNESSVAPTTTTPAPASTSNSGESTETTKVPDNVKPANVIDGAAAGCTKYYVPKSGDTCASAPVDISTLLKLNSQLNPQCTNLWADYGYCVAV
;
A
#
# COMPACT_ATOMS: atom_id res chain seq x y z
N MET A 1 2.62 3.37 9.98
CA MET A 1 1.89 2.48 9.04
C MET A 1 1.95 3.03 7.62
N GLN A 2 1.71 4.33 7.41
CA GLN A 2 1.76 4.95 6.07
C GLN A 2 3.14 4.79 5.40
N GLU A 3 4.22 5.01 6.15
CA GLU A 3 5.59 4.84 5.68
C GLU A 3 5.88 3.37 5.36
N PHE A 4 5.37 2.46 6.18
CA PHE A 4 5.51 1.02 5.97
C PHE A 4 4.79 0.55 4.71
N ILE A 5 3.58 1.05 4.44
CA ILE A 5 2.85 0.81 3.18
C ILE A 5 3.67 1.29 1.98
N LEU A 6 4.25 2.49 2.07
CA LEU A 6 5.10 3.02 1.02
C LEU A 6 6.35 2.14 0.82
N ALA A 7 7.02 1.72 1.88
CA ALA A 7 8.20 0.86 1.79
C ALA A 7 7.88 -0.49 1.13
N ILE A 8 6.75 -1.12 1.51
CA ILE A 8 6.25 -2.35 0.90
C ILE A 8 5.95 -2.13 -0.59
N MET A 9 5.20 -1.08 -0.94
CA MET A 9 4.93 -0.72 -2.33
C MET A 9 6.21 -0.57 -3.16
N MET A 10 7.22 0.09 -2.60
CA MET A 10 8.51 0.29 -3.27
C MET A 10 9.31 -1.02 -3.39
N GLN A 11 9.18 -1.94 -2.45
CA GLN A 11 9.81 -3.25 -2.51
C GLN A 11 9.14 -4.16 -3.54
N GLU A 12 7.81 -4.16 -3.57
CA GLU A 12 7.01 -5.07 -4.41
C GLU A 12 7.03 -4.66 -5.88
N SER A 13 6.86 -3.36 -6.18
CA SER A 13 6.68 -2.89 -7.56
C SER A 13 7.59 -1.76 -7.98
N LYS A 14 8.44 -1.25 -7.06
CA LYS A 14 9.21 -0.01 -7.25
C LYS A 14 8.31 1.20 -7.59
N GLY A 15 7.04 1.15 -7.18
CA GLY A 15 6.02 2.17 -7.50
C GLY A 15 5.43 2.06 -8.91
N CYS A 16 5.66 0.96 -9.62
CA CYS A 16 5.10 0.77 -10.96
C CYS A 16 3.62 0.37 -10.88
N VAL A 17 2.71 1.32 -11.16
CA VAL A 17 1.26 1.07 -11.19
C VAL A 17 0.83 0.05 -12.25
N ARG A 18 1.70 -0.27 -13.22
CA ARG A 18 1.47 -1.26 -14.30
C ARG A 18 2.37 -2.48 -14.17
N VAL A 19 2.89 -2.75 -12.96
CA VAL A 19 3.71 -3.93 -12.71
C VAL A 19 2.96 -5.20 -13.17
N PRO A 20 3.62 -6.13 -13.88
CA PRO A 20 2.99 -7.39 -14.24
C PRO A 20 2.57 -8.18 -13.01
N THR A 21 1.38 -8.77 -13.05
CA THR A 21 0.93 -9.73 -12.04
C THR A 21 1.92 -10.89 -11.95
N THR A 22 2.41 -11.19 -10.76
CA THR A 22 3.18 -12.43 -10.52
C THR A 22 2.19 -13.54 -10.18
N ALA A 23 2.37 -14.72 -10.74
CA ALA A 23 1.50 -15.87 -10.47
C ALA A 23 2.35 -17.08 -10.10
N TRP A 24 2.25 -17.50 -8.83
CA TRP A 24 2.77 -18.79 -8.37
C TRP A 24 1.57 -19.68 -8.02
N SER A 25 1.22 -19.84 -6.75
CA SER A 25 -0.03 -20.49 -6.32
C SER A 25 -1.25 -19.56 -6.39
N HIS A 26 -1.03 -18.25 -6.27
CA HIS A 26 -2.05 -17.21 -6.37
C HIS A 26 -1.60 -16.12 -7.34
N ALA A 27 -2.57 -15.40 -7.91
CA ALA A 27 -2.30 -14.18 -8.67
C ALA A 27 -2.06 -13.04 -7.68
N ASN A 28 -0.94 -12.35 -7.85
CA ASN A 28 -0.52 -11.24 -7.00
C ASN A 28 -0.40 -9.99 -7.87
N PRO A 29 -1.46 -9.19 -8.06
CA PRO A 29 -1.41 -8.04 -8.94
C PRO A 29 -1.07 -6.73 -8.20
N GLY A 30 -0.77 -5.70 -9.01
CA GLY A 30 -0.81 -4.31 -8.56
C GLY A 30 0.40 -3.85 -7.74
N LEU A 31 0.34 -2.60 -7.30
CA LEU A 31 1.44 -1.86 -6.64
C LEU A 31 2.08 -2.56 -5.46
N MET A 32 1.29 -3.34 -4.71
CA MET A 32 1.75 -4.05 -3.53
C MET A 32 1.81 -5.58 -3.75
N GLN A 33 1.68 -6.04 -5.00
CA GLN A 33 1.71 -7.46 -5.37
C GLN A 33 0.85 -8.31 -4.40
N SER A 34 -0.37 -7.87 -4.15
CA SER A 34 -1.21 -8.40 -3.06
C SER A 34 -1.73 -9.79 -3.41
N ALA A 35 -1.58 -10.78 -2.53
CA ALA A 35 -2.10 -12.13 -2.76
C ALA A 35 -3.61 -12.11 -3.00
N GLU A 36 -4.03 -12.59 -4.16
CA GLU A 36 -5.42 -12.59 -4.64
C GLU A 36 -6.06 -11.18 -4.76
N GLY A 37 -5.21 -10.16 -4.89
CA GLY A 37 -5.62 -8.78 -5.06
C GLY A 37 -6.53 -8.59 -6.28
N LYS A 38 -7.41 -7.60 -6.19
CA LYS A 38 -8.34 -7.19 -7.27
C LYS A 38 -7.78 -6.01 -8.05
N GLY A 39 -6.83 -5.30 -7.46
CA GLY A 39 -6.16 -4.12 -7.99
C GLY A 39 -5.17 -4.40 -9.12
N SER A 40 -5.43 -4.00 -10.37
CA SER A 40 -4.39 -4.00 -11.43
C SER A 40 -4.62 -2.95 -12.52
N CYS A 41 -3.57 -2.26 -12.95
CA CYS A 41 -3.53 -1.51 -14.21
C CYS A 41 -2.71 -2.22 -15.29
N ASN A 42 -2.47 -3.52 -15.10
CA ASN A 42 -1.94 -4.42 -16.10
C ASN A 42 -2.71 -5.76 -16.08
N PRO A 43 -4.06 -5.72 -16.19
CA PRO A 43 -4.87 -6.94 -16.18
C PRO A 43 -4.47 -7.82 -17.35
N ASP A 44 -4.19 -9.10 -17.07
CA ASP A 44 -3.84 -10.12 -18.07
C ASP A 44 -2.69 -9.71 -19.01
N GLY A 45 -1.75 -8.89 -18.53
CA GLY A 45 -0.63 -8.39 -19.33
C GLY A 45 -1.00 -7.28 -20.32
N ASN A 46 -2.16 -6.64 -20.15
CA ASN A 46 -2.63 -5.51 -20.97
C ASN A 46 -2.59 -4.21 -20.16
N PRO A 47 -1.51 -3.40 -20.26
CA PRO A 47 -1.37 -2.19 -19.46
C PRO A 47 -2.41 -1.12 -19.81
N VAL A 48 -3.04 -0.55 -18.79
CA VAL A 48 -4.03 0.53 -18.91
C VAL A 48 -3.36 1.89 -18.76
N SER A 49 -3.69 2.85 -19.62
CA SER A 49 -3.18 4.23 -19.54
C SER A 49 -4.23 5.27 -19.92
N PRO A 50 -4.50 6.28 -19.06
CA PRO A 50 -3.96 6.43 -17.70
C PRO A 50 -4.47 5.32 -16.77
N CYS A 51 -3.66 4.94 -15.78
CA CYS A 51 -4.10 4.02 -14.73
C CYS A 51 -5.15 4.74 -13.86
N PRO A 52 -6.40 4.24 -13.75
CA PRO A 52 -7.44 4.93 -12.99
C PRO A 52 -7.05 5.11 -11.52
N ALA A 53 -7.40 6.26 -10.93
CA ALA A 53 -7.10 6.53 -9.53
C ALA A 53 -7.80 5.54 -8.58
N THR A 54 -9.01 5.08 -8.94
CA THR A 54 -9.72 3.99 -8.25
C THR A 54 -8.88 2.72 -8.23
N GLN A 55 -8.28 2.37 -9.36
CA GLN A 55 -7.46 1.18 -9.50
C GLN A 55 -6.18 1.27 -8.67
N ILE A 56 -5.51 2.43 -8.65
CA ILE A 56 -4.33 2.69 -7.80
C ILE A 56 -4.70 2.52 -6.31
N ARG A 57 -5.82 3.10 -5.87
CA ARG A 57 -6.29 2.97 -4.48
C ARG A 57 -6.67 1.54 -4.15
N GLN A 58 -7.30 0.82 -5.08
CA GLN A 58 -7.61 -0.60 -4.89
C GLN A 58 -6.34 -1.42 -4.68
N MET A 59 -5.28 -1.19 -5.46
CA MET A 59 -4.00 -1.90 -5.25
C MET A 59 -3.41 -1.65 -3.86
N ILE A 60 -3.48 -0.40 -3.38
CA ILE A 60 -2.99 -0.03 -2.04
C ILE A 60 -3.87 -0.64 -0.96
N HIS A 61 -5.19 -0.57 -1.14
CA HIS A 61 -6.17 -1.12 -0.22
C HIS A 61 -6.00 -2.63 -0.09
N ASP A 62 -5.87 -3.35 -1.20
CA ASP A 62 -5.67 -4.79 -1.22
C ASP A 62 -4.46 -5.20 -0.39
N GLY A 63 -3.30 -4.58 -0.62
CA GLY A 63 -2.09 -4.88 0.16
C GLY A 63 -2.19 -4.46 1.63
N THR A 64 -2.98 -3.44 1.95
CA THR A 64 -3.01 -2.86 3.30
C THR A 64 -4.04 -3.52 4.21
N ASN A 65 -5.28 -3.67 3.73
CA ASN A 65 -6.44 -4.12 4.51
C ASN A 65 -7.56 -4.68 3.60
N GLY A 66 -7.20 -5.37 2.50
CA GLY A 66 -8.17 -5.93 1.57
C GLY A 66 -9.05 -7.01 2.21
N ASP A 67 -10.37 -6.89 2.06
CA ASP A 67 -11.31 -7.88 2.56
C ASP A 67 -11.23 -9.19 1.75
N GLY A 68 -11.14 -10.31 2.47
CA GLY A 68 -11.15 -11.65 1.88
C GLY A 68 -9.88 -12.01 1.11
N LEU A 69 -8.79 -11.25 1.31
CA LEU A 69 -7.48 -11.56 0.75
C LEU A 69 -6.68 -12.46 1.71
N GLU A 70 -5.83 -13.32 1.15
CA GLU A 70 -5.01 -14.26 1.91
C GLU A 70 -4.06 -13.57 2.88
N THR A 71 -3.53 -12.40 2.52
CA THR A 71 -2.57 -11.65 3.34
C THR A 71 -2.71 -10.15 3.13
N THR A 72 -2.72 -9.39 4.23
CA THR A 72 -2.73 -7.92 4.24
C THR A 72 -1.72 -7.41 5.26
N LEU A 73 -1.17 -6.21 5.07
CA LEU A 73 -0.23 -5.64 6.05
C LEU A 73 -0.84 -5.47 7.44
N THR A 74 -2.13 -5.13 7.53
CA THR A 74 -2.84 -5.02 8.81
C THR A 74 -2.84 -6.36 9.54
N GLN A 75 -3.14 -7.45 8.82
CA GLN A 75 -3.09 -8.80 9.37
C GLN A 75 -1.66 -9.21 9.75
N CYS A 76 -0.66 -8.94 8.90
CA CYS A 76 0.74 -9.23 9.20
C CYS A 76 1.25 -8.51 10.47
N VAL A 77 0.81 -7.27 10.70
CA VAL A 77 1.16 -6.52 11.92
C VAL A 77 0.46 -7.12 13.15
N ALA A 78 -0.79 -7.56 13.02
CA ALA A 78 -1.49 -8.26 14.11
C ALA A 78 -0.80 -9.61 14.44
N ASP A 79 -0.45 -10.38 13.41
CA ASP A 79 0.18 -11.72 13.53
C ASP A 79 1.65 -11.67 13.95
N ALA A 80 2.29 -10.49 13.89
CA ALA A 80 3.65 -10.31 14.39
C ALA A 80 3.79 -10.61 15.90
N GLY A 81 2.68 -10.58 16.65
CA GLY A 81 2.61 -11.03 18.05
C GLY A 81 3.51 -10.24 19.01
N THR A 82 3.88 -9.01 18.65
CA THR A 82 4.82 -8.16 19.41
C THR A 82 4.38 -6.71 19.34
N THR A 83 4.72 -5.93 20.38
CA THR A 83 4.33 -4.52 20.50
C THR A 83 5.48 -3.55 20.20
N ASP A 84 6.72 -3.99 20.41
CA ASP A 84 7.94 -3.25 20.06
C ASP A 84 8.18 -3.18 18.54
N ASP A 85 9.24 -2.48 18.13
CA ASP A 85 9.54 -2.21 16.72
C ASP A 85 9.87 -3.47 15.90
N SER A 86 10.18 -4.61 16.54
CA SER A 86 10.36 -5.88 15.83
C SER A 86 9.10 -6.33 15.10
N LYS A 87 7.92 -5.81 15.48
CA LYS A 87 6.66 -6.09 14.79
C LYS A 87 6.71 -5.71 13.31
N TRP A 88 7.41 -4.65 12.93
CA TRP A 88 7.51 -4.21 11.53
C TRP A 88 8.35 -5.16 10.69
N TYR A 89 9.45 -5.68 11.26
CA TYR A 89 10.30 -6.67 10.60
C TYR A 89 9.57 -8.02 10.44
N LYS A 90 8.85 -8.45 11.49
CA LYS A 90 8.03 -9.65 11.45
C LYS A 90 6.89 -9.52 10.45
N ALA A 91 6.19 -8.39 10.46
CA ALA A 91 5.11 -8.11 9.51
C ALA A 91 5.62 -8.11 8.06
N ALA A 92 6.79 -7.53 7.78
CA ALA A 92 7.40 -7.58 6.46
C ALA A 92 7.72 -9.03 6.02
N ARG A 93 8.26 -9.85 6.93
CA ARG A 93 8.51 -11.27 6.65
C ARG A 93 7.21 -12.04 6.40
N LEU A 94 6.18 -11.80 7.21
CA LEU A 94 4.86 -12.40 7.03
C LEU A 94 4.23 -11.99 5.70
N TYR A 95 4.33 -10.72 5.30
CA TYR A 95 3.81 -10.24 4.02
C TYR A 95 4.49 -10.93 2.83
N ASN A 96 5.81 -11.11 2.88
CA ASN A 96 6.58 -11.76 1.81
C ASN A 96 6.37 -13.27 1.72
N ALA A 97 6.28 -13.97 2.86
CA ALA A 97 6.39 -15.43 2.92
C ALA A 97 5.14 -16.14 3.45
N GLY A 98 4.15 -15.39 3.93
CA GLY A 98 2.95 -15.90 4.61
C GLY A 98 3.21 -16.52 5.98
N ARG A 99 4.48 -16.61 6.41
CA ARG A 99 4.89 -17.27 7.67
C ARG A 99 6.29 -16.86 8.09
N ILE A 100 6.58 -17.08 9.38
CA ILE A 100 7.93 -17.01 9.93
C ILE A 100 8.36 -18.43 10.27
N THR A 101 9.43 -18.92 9.63
CA THR A 101 9.98 -20.27 9.87
C THR A 101 11.32 -20.26 10.60
N ASP A 102 11.91 -19.08 10.79
CA ASP A 102 13.24 -18.91 11.37
C ASP A 102 13.27 -17.64 12.25
N ASN A 103 14.11 -17.65 13.28
CA ASN A 103 14.34 -16.48 14.14
C ASN A 103 15.13 -15.39 13.40
N ASN A 104 15.95 -15.77 12.42
CA ASN A 104 16.58 -14.84 11.51
C ASN A 104 15.60 -14.44 10.40
N LEU A 105 14.94 -13.30 10.60
CA LEU A 105 13.96 -12.75 9.67
C LEU A 105 14.55 -12.35 8.31
N GLY A 106 15.88 -12.37 8.14
CA GLY A 106 16.54 -12.23 6.85
C GLY A 106 16.47 -13.49 5.99
N ILE A 107 16.23 -14.66 6.60
CA ILE A 107 16.09 -15.96 5.92
C ILE A 107 14.64 -16.17 5.49
N GLY A 108 14.44 -16.57 4.23
CA GLY A 108 13.13 -16.86 3.67
C GLY A 108 13.17 -17.00 2.15
N PRO A 109 12.00 -17.15 1.49
CA PRO A 109 11.92 -17.30 0.03
C PRO A 109 12.50 -16.09 -0.72
N THR A 110 12.37 -14.89 -0.16
CA THR A 110 13.14 -13.71 -0.56
C THR A 110 14.08 -13.33 0.58
N PRO A 111 15.38 -13.64 0.49
CA PRO A 111 16.37 -13.18 1.44
C PRO A 111 16.40 -11.64 1.54
N CYS A 112 16.81 -11.11 2.68
CA CYS A 112 16.92 -9.67 2.99
C CYS A 112 15.62 -8.86 2.99
N TYR A 113 14.48 -9.42 2.58
CA TYR A 113 13.22 -8.67 2.42
C TYR A 113 12.90 -7.74 3.59
N ALA A 114 12.88 -8.24 4.83
CA ALA A 114 12.56 -7.43 6.01
C ALA A 114 13.61 -6.33 6.27
N SER A 115 14.88 -6.61 6.03
CA SER A 115 15.97 -5.63 6.18
C SER A 115 15.92 -4.56 5.10
N ASP A 116 15.62 -4.92 3.85
CA ASP A 116 15.48 -3.96 2.74
C ASP A 116 14.32 -2.99 3.02
N ILE A 117 13.20 -3.49 3.54
CA ILE A 117 12.07 -2.67 3.99
C ILE A 117 12.50 -1.69 5.09
N ALA A 118 13.23 -2.17 6.10
CA ALA A 118 13.72 -1.30 7.16
C ALA A 118 14.69 -0.23 6.63
N ASN A 119 15.59 -0.61 5.72
CA ASN A 119 16.57 0.30 5.14
C ASN A 119 15.92 1.44 4.33
N ARG A 120 14.79 1.16 3.65
CA ARG A 120 13.97 2.17 2.97
C ARG A 120 13.34 3.20 3.91
N LEU A 121 13.22 2.87 5.20
CA LEU A 121 12.61 3.71 6.23
C LEU A 121 13.62 4.47 7.09
N THR A 122 14.92 4.31 6.81
CA THR A 122 16.00 4.97 7.55
C THR A 122 16.59 6.15 6.78
N SER A 123 17.15 7.12 7.51
CA SER A 123 17.80 8.31 6.93
C SER A 123 19.31 8.31 7.23
N PRO A 124 20.18 8.60 6.24
CA PRO A 124 19.84 8.79 4.83
C PRO A 124 19.27 7.51 4.21
N PHE A 125 18.48 7.64 3.15
CA PHE A 125 17.89 6.49 2.45
C PHE A 125 18.99 5.49 2.11
N ASN A 126 18.94 4.33 2.75
CA ASN A 126 20.01 3.35 2.64
C ASN A 126 19.54 2.19 1.77
N TRP A 127 20.36 1.80 0.80
CA TRP A 127 20.15 0.62 -0.01
C TRP A 127 21.25 -0.39 0.32
N SER A 128 20.87 -1.58 0.76
CA SER A 128 21.80 -2.68 0.97
C SER A 128 21.77 -3.64 -0.22
N VAL A 129 22.94 -4.09 -0.66
CA VAL A 129 23.00 -5.30 -1.49
C VAL A 129 22.65 -6.49 -0.61
N CYS A 130 21.75 -7.35 -1.08
CA CYS A 130 21.43 -8.57 -0.35
C CYS A 130 22.55 -9.60 -0.50
N ASP A 131 23.25 -9.88 0.60
CA ASP A 131 24.24 -10.96 0.69
C ASP A 131 23.69 -12.10 1.55
N ASN A 132 23.35 -13.21 0.90
CA ASN A 132 22.77 -14.39 1.55
C ASN A 132 23.74 -15.06 2.53
N THR A 133 25.05 -15.00 2.28
CA THR A 133 26.07 -15.58 3.16
C THR A 133 26.17 -14.76 4.45
N VAL A 134 26.17 -13.43 4.34
CA VAL A 134 26.14 -12.54 5.50
C VAL A 134 24.86 -12.78 6.29
N ILE A 135 23.69 -12.71 5.64
CA ILE A 135 22.40 -12.92 6.32
C ILE A 135 22.34 -14.28 7.01
N GLY A 136 22.75 -15.36 6.33
CA GLY A 136 22.72 -16.71 6.90
C GLY A 136 23.61 -16.90 8.13
N SER A 137 24.64 -16.07 8.29
CA SER A 137 25.55 -16.10 9.45
C SER A 137 25.06 -15.29 10.66
N LEU A 138 24.04 -14.44 10.48
CA LEU A 138 23.52 -13.60 11.58
C LEU A 138 22.68 -14.45 12.54
N SER A 139 23.13 -14.54 13.79
CA SER A 139 22.40 -15.23 14.87
C SER A 139 21.74 -14.27 15.86
N SER A 140 21.95 -12.95 15.72
CA SER A 140 21.42 -11.90 16.60
C SER A 140 21.43 -10.55 15.89
N ALA A 141 20.61 -9.61 16.38
CA ALA A 141 20.62 -8.24 15.90
C ALA A 141 21.99 -7.60 16.20
N ARG A 142 22.67 -7.10 15.16
CA ARG A 142 23.94 -6.37 15.32
C ARG A 142 23.64 -4.89 15.42
N THR A 143 24.30 -4.21 16.36
CA THR A 143 24.17 -2.75 16.45
C THR A 143 25.00 -2.08 15.35
N ALA A 144 24.57 -0.90 14.90
CA ALA A 144 25.28 -0.15 13.85
C ALA A 144 26.78 0.10 14.17
N ALA A 145 27.15 0.09 15.46
CA ALA A 145 28.53 0.23 15.91
C ALA A 145 29.42 -1.02 15.64
N GLU A 146 28.85 -2.22 15.50
CA GLU A 146 29.61 -3.46 15.26
C GLU A 146 29.93 -3.70 13.77
N VAL A 147 29.33 -2.94 12.85
CA VAL A 147 29.48 -3.11 11.39
C VAL A 147 30.64 -2.26 10.83
N SER A 148 31.42 -1.60 11.70
CA SER A 148 32.54 -0.74 11.30
C SER A 148 33.85 -1.48 10.94
N SER A 149 33.83 -2.80 10.70
CA SER A 149 34.97 -3.55 10.18
C SER A 149 34.62 -4.19 8.84
N THR A 150 34.63 -3.40 7.77
CA THR A 150 34.44 -3.84 6.39
C THR A 150 35.76 -4.42 5.82
N PRO A 151 35.71 -5.39 4.90
CA PRO A 151 36.55 -5.35 3.71
C PRO A 151 35.93 -4.33 2.74
N ASN A 152 36.77 -3.41 2.32
CA ASN A 152 36.51 -2.30 1.41
C ASN A 152 35.88 -2.77 0.09
N GLU A 153 34.64 -2.36 -0.22
CA GLU A 153 34.07 -2.48 -1.56
C GLU A 153 33.86 -1.07 -2.13
N SER A 154 34.67 -0.76 -3.15
CA SER A 154 34.70 0.50 -3.89
C SER A 154 33.32 0.85 -4.45
N SER A 155 32.73 1.89 -3.87
CA SER A 155 31.58 2.59 -4.42
C SER A 155 32.01 3.43 -5.62
N VAL A 156 31.54 3.08 -6.81
CA VAL A 156 31.47 4.01 -7.95
C VAL A 156 29.99 4.28 -8.21
N ALA A 157 29.54 5.45 -7.81
CA ALA A 157 28.19 5.95 -8.08
C ALA A 157 28.07 6.37 -9.56
N PRO A 158 27.03 5.96 -10.31
CA PRO A 158 26.69 6.62 -11.55
C PRO A 158 25.84 7.86 -11.24
N THR A 159 26.38 9.03 -11.57
CA THR A 159 25.69 10.32 -11.51
C THR A 159 24.85 10.50 -12.78
N THR A 160 23.53 10.48 -12.65
CA THR A 160 22.62 11.02 -13.69
C THR A 160 21.57 11.90 -13.02
N THR A 161 21.84 13.21 -13.05
CA THR A 161 20.92 14.26 -12.66
C THR A 161 19.92 14.52 -13.79
N THR A 162 18.64 14.26 -13.55
CA THR A 162 17.53 14.83 -14.32
C THR A 162 16.58 15.52 -13.34
N PRO A 163 16.23 16.81 -13.53
CA PRO A 163 15.44 17.55 -12.56
C PRO A 163 13.97 17.09 -12.56
N ALA A 164 13.43 16.88 -11.36
CA ALA A 164 12.00 16.71 -11.14
C ALA A 164 11.25 18.02 -11.43
N PRO A 165 10.03 17.99 -12.00
CA PRO A 165 9.22 19.20 -12.16
C PRO A 165 8.74 19.68 -10.77
N ALA A 166 8.93 20.97 -10.52
CA ALA A 166 8.47 21.66 -9.32
C ALA A 166 6.95 21.79 -9.32
N SER A 167 6.32 21.32 -8.25
CA SER A 167 4.91 21.63 -7.92
C SER A 167 4.88 22.54 -6.71
N THR A 168 4.72 23.83 -6.95
CA THR A 168 4.26 24.81 -5.97
C THR A 168 2.75 24.67 -5.76
N SER A 169 2.29 24.52 -4.52
CA SER A 169 1.29 25.45 -3.98
C SER A 169 1.07 25.30 -2.47
N ASN A 170 0.81 26.45 -1.87
CA ASN A 170 0.70 26.86 -0.48
C ASN A 170 -0.05 25.95 0.52
N SER A 171 0.49 26.01 1.75
CA SER A 171 -0.24 25.85 3.01
C SER A 171 -1.21 27.02 3.22
N GLY A 172 -2.44 26.70 3.63
CA GLY A 172 -3.47 27.65 4.03
C GLY A 172 -4.52 26.93 4.85
N GLU A 173 -4.40 27.04 6.16
CA GLU A 173 -5.36 26.63 7.18
C GLU A 173 -6.56 27.57 7.22
N SER A 174 -7.79 27.03 7.27
CA SER A 174 -8.88 27.45 8.18
C SER A 174 -10.20 26.76 7.83
N THR A 175 -10.92 26.43 8.89
CA THR A 175 -12.27 25.87 9.02
C THR A 175 -13.35 26.55 8.16
N GLU A 176 -14.08 25.78 7.35
CA GLU A 176 -15.51 26.01 7.07
C GLU A 176 -16.23 24.77 6.48
N THR A 177 -17.34 24.40 7.11
CA THR A 177 -18.25 23.31 6.74
C THR A 177 -19.02 23.68 5.46
N THR A 178 -18.44 23.44 4.28
CA THR A 178 -19.13 23.77 3.03
C THR A 178 -19.95 22.57 2.54
N LYS A 179 -21.27 22.67 2.70
CA LYS A 179 -22.27 21.78 2.11
C LYS A 179 -22.08 21.77 0.59
N VAL A 180 -21.63 20.65 0.02
CA VAL A 180 -21.49 20.46 -1.44
C VAL A 180 -22.87 20.70 -2.09
N PRO A 181 -22.98 21.51 -3.16
CA PRO A 181 -24.24 21.69 -3.89
C PRO A 181 -24.74 20.35 -4.43
N ASP A 182 -26.04 20.09 -4.27
CA ASP A 182 -26.72 19.03 -5.00
C ASP A 182 -26.46 19.21 -6.52
N ASN A 183 -25.99 18.15 -7.18
CA ASN A 183 -25.79 17.99 -8.66
C ASN A 183 -24.39 18.20 -9.28
N VAL A 184 -23.29 18.37 -8.54
CA VAL A 184 -21.94 18.32 -9.16
C VAL A 184 -21.34 16.92 -8.98
N LYS A 185 -21.09 16.20 -10.08
CA LYS A 185 -20.37 14.92 -10.07
C LYS A 185 -18.93 15.16 -9.57
N PRO A 186 -18.49 14.52 -8.47
CA PRO A 186 -17.12 14.66 -7.99
C PRO A 186 -16.08 14.22 -9.03
N ALA A 187 -14.88 14.80 -8.95
CA ALA A 187 -13.77 14.45 -9.84
C ALA A 187 -13.41 12.96 -9.74
N ASN A 188 -13.49 12.42 -8.53
CA ASN A 188 -13.29 11.02 -8.24
C ASN A 188 -14.61 10.42 -7.77
N VAL A 189 -15.14 9.44 -8.48
CA VAL A 189 -16.32 8.65 -8.09
C VAL A 189 -15.85 7.22 -7.91
N ILE A 190 -16.37 6.52 -6.90
CA ILE A 190 -16.02 5.11 -6.71
C ILE A 190 -16.51 4.28 -7.91
N ASP A 191 -15.70 3.32 -8.34
CA ASP A 191 -16.15 2.34 -9.33
C ASP A 191 -17.37 1.57 -8.77
N GLY A 192 -18.29 1.15 -9.64
CA GLY A 192 -19.52 0.49 -9.20
C GLY A 192 -20.57 1.41 -8.57
N ALA A 193 -20.36 2.73 -8.54
CA ALA A 193 -21.43 3.70 -8.32
C ALA A 193 -22.54 3.51 -9.38
N ALA A 194 -23.80 3.55 -8.94
CA ALA A 194 -24.95 3.25 -9.77
C ALA A 194 -24.98 4.11 -11.05
N ALA A 195 -25.31 3.47 -12.18
CA ALA A 195 -25.54 4.19 -13.42
C ALA A 195 -26.70 5.18 -13.23
N GLY A 196 -26.52 6.42 -13.71
CA GLY A 196 -27.52 7.48 -13.56
C GLY A 196 -27.48 8.20 -12.21
N CYS A 197 -26.43 8.02 -11.40
CA CYS A 197 -26.34 8.68 -10.11
C CYS A 197 -26.46 10.22 -10.20
N THR A 198 -27.44 10.77 -9.50
CA THR A 198 -27.77 12.20 -9.46
C THR A 198 -27.23 12.90 -8.23
N LYS A 199 -26.97 12.18 -7.12
CA LYS A 199 -26.39 12.75 -5.89
C LYS A 199 -25.25 11.91 -5.33
N TYR A 200 -24.23 12.60 -4.81
CA TYR A 200 -23.04 11.99 -4.26
C TYR A 200 -22.81 12.41 -2.80
N TYR A 201 -22.42 11.45 -1.97
CA TYR A 201 -21.79 11.66 -0.69
C TYR A 201 -20.27 11.60 -0.86
N VAL A 202 -19.54 12.57 -0.30
CA VAL A 202 -18.07 12.63 -0.35
C VAL A 202 -17.54 12.55 1.08
N PRO A 203 -17.08 11.38 1.54
CA PRO A 203 -16.57 11.20 2.90
C PRO A 203 -15.34 12.06 3.14
N LYS A 204 -15.15 12.47 4.39
CA LYS A 204 -13.93 13.07 4.91
C LYS A 204 -13.16 12.05 5.74
N SER A 205 -11.91 12.38 6.05
CA SER A 205 -11.10 11.55 6.92
C SER A 205 -11.80 11.34 8.26
N GLY A 206 -11.98 10.08 8.66
CA GLY A 206 -12.70 9.70 9.89
C GLY A 206 -14.18 9.39 9.69
N ASP A 207 -14.76 9.66 8.51
CA ASP A 207 -16.11 9.24 8.21
C ASP A 207 -16.22 7.72 8.09
N THR A 208 -17.40 7.21 8.43
CA THR A 208 -17.80 5.82 8.22
C THR A 208 -19.04 5.79 7.32
N CYS A 209 -19.52 4.61 6.94
CA CYS A 209 -20.77 4.50 6.17
C CYS A 209 -21.97 5.08 6.93
N ALA A 210 -21.92 5.13 8.27
CA ALA A 210 -22.95 5.76 9.08
C ALA A 210 -22.98 7.29 8.95
N SER A 211 -21.89 7.91 8.46
CA SER A 211 -21.84 9.34 8.15
C SER A 211 -22.60 9.68 6.86
N ALA A 212 -22.92 8.70 6.01
CA ALA A 212 -23.63 8.93 4.76
C ALA A 212 -25.09 9.36 5.01
N PRO A 213 -25.68 10.20 4.13
CA PRO A 213 -27.05 10.68 4.29
C PRO A 213 -28.14 9.65 3.90
N VAL A 214 -27.78 8.37 3.80
CA VAL A 214 -28.65 7.24 3.45
C VAL A 214 -28.28 6.02 4.28
N ASP A 215 -29.23 5.10 4.47
CA ASP A 215 -28.95 3.85 5.18
C ASP A 215 -27.83 3.06 4.50
N ILE A 216 -27.03 2.33 5.28
CA ILE A 216 -25.92 1.52 4.77
C ILE A 216 -26.38 0.53 3.68
N SER A 217 -27.57 -0.04 3.80
CA SER A 217 -28.14 -0.93 2.78
C SER A 217 -28.34 -0.23 1.43
N THR A 218 -28.79 1.03 1.47
CA THR A 218 -28.94 1.86 0.27
C THR A 218 -27.59 2.25 -0.30
N LEU A 219 -26.65 2.65 0.57
CA LEU A 219 -25.30 3.04 0.16
C LEU A 219 -24.58 1.88 -0.54
N LEU A 220 -24.62 0.67 0.02
CA LEU A 220 -24.04 -0.54 -0.57
C LEU A 220 -24.73 -0.92 -1.88
N LYS A 221 -26.06 -0.81 -1.95
CA LYS A 221 -26.83 -1.10 -3.17
C LYS A 221 -26.47 -0.16 -4.32
N LEU A 222 -26.24 1.11 -4.02
CA LEU A 222 -25.89 2.13 -5.01
C LEU A 222 -24.40 2.18 -5.34
N ASN A 223 -23.55 1.46 -4.61
CA ASN A 223 -22.09 1.47 -4.81
C ASN A 223 -21.56 0.05 -4.66
N SER A 224 -21.61 -0.73 -5.74
CA SER A 224 -21.36 -2.18 -5.68
C SER A 224 -19.94 -2.58 -5.25
N GLN A 225 -18.97 -1.67 -5.33
CA GLN A 225 -17.61 -1.90 -4.85
C GLN A 225 -17.41 -1.55 -3.37
N LEU A 226 -18.34 -0.84 -2.73
CA LEU A 226 -18.28 -0.59 -1.30
C LEU A 226 -18.61 -1.88 -0.55
N ASN A 227 -17.73 -2.30 0.36
CA ASN A 227 -17.91 -3.52 1.11
C ASN A 227 -18.88 -3.32 2.30
N PRO A 228 -19.57 -4.39 2.76
CA PRO A 228 -20.52 -4.29 3.87
C PRO A 228 -19.92 -3.77 5.20
N GLN A 229 -18.61 -3.95 5.38
CA GLN A 229 -17.83 -3.59 6.56
C GLN A 229 -17.40 -2.12 6.54
N CYS A 230 -17.63 -1.43 5.42
CA CYS A 230 -17.23 -0.06 5.15
C CYS A 230 -15.73 0.21 5.33
N THR A 231 -14.88 -0.82 5.24
CA THR A 231 -13.43 -0.70 5.41
C THR A 231 -12.75 -0.06 4.20
N ASN A 232 -13.45 0.01 3.05
CA ASN A 232 -12.99 0.63 1.82
C ASN A 232 -13.72 1.94 1.46
N LEU A 233 -14.23 2.66 2.48
CA LEU A 233 -14.72 4.02 2.31
C LEU A 233 -13.55 5.00 2.19
N TRP A 234 -13.37 5.60 1.01
CA TRP A 234 -12.27 6.51 0.73
C TRP A 234 -12.72 7.95 0.87
N ALA A 235 -11.97 8.72 1.66
CA ALA A 235 -12.14 10.16 1.74
C ALA A 235 -11.94 10.81 0.35
N ASP A 236 -12.70 11.87 0.11
CA ASP A 236 -12.69 12.67 -1.11
C ASP A 236 -13.11 11.92 -2.40
N TYR A 237 -13.78 10.78 -2.25
CA TYR A 237 -14.45 10.06 -3.34
C TYR A 237 -15.98 10.23 -3.27
N GLY A 238 -16.60 10.37 -4.43
CA GLY A 238 -18.05 10.39 -4.58
C GLY A 238 -18.64 8.99 -4.51
N TYR A 239 -19.56 8.79 -3.56
CA TYR A 239 -20.41 7.62 -3.42
C TYR A 239 -21.84 7.98 -3.79
N CYS A 240 -22.48 7.19 -4.64
CA CYS A 240 -23.84 7.44 -5.04
C CYS A 240 -24.82 7.31 -3.87
N VAL A 241 -25.68 8.31 -3.69
CA VAL A 241 -26.73 8.31 -2.66
C VAL A 241 -28.14 8.54 -3.23
N ALA A 242 -28.25 8.87 -4.52
CA ALA A 242 -29.51 8.92 -5.25
C ALA A 242 -29.29 8.69 -6.76
N VAL A 243 -30.24 8.02 -7.41
CA VAL A 243 -30.38 7.92 -8.88
C VAL A 243 -31.59 8.72 -9.31
#